data_AF-A0A4P5SLI1-F1
#
_entry.id   AF-A0A4P5SLI1-F1
#
_cell.length_a   1.000
_cell.length_b   1.000
_cell.length_c   1.000
_cell.angle_alpha   90.00
_cell.angle_beta   90.00
_cell.angle_gamma   90.00
#
_symmetry.space_group_name_H-M   'P 1'
#
loop_
_entity.id
_entity.type
_entity.pdbx_description
1 polymer ?
#
loop_
_entity_poly.entity_id
_entity_poly.type
_entity_poly.pdbx_seq_one_letter_code
_entity_poly.pdbx_strand_id
1 'polypeptide(L)' 'MSIGMGELLLILVIVFVLFGAGKLPQVMGDIGKGIRGLKKGLKEDEAINNNSANNKIIDKKNEVSPPKE' A
#
# COMPACT_ATOMS: atom_id res chain seq x y z
N MET A 1 -24.42 -0.63 25.06
CA MET A 1 -24.85 -0.06 23.77
C MET A 1 -23.59 0.30 23.02
N SER A 2 -23.03 -0.66 22.30
CA SER A 2 -21.76 -0.48 21.60
C SER A 2 -22.06 0.19 20.27
N ILE A 3 -21.32 1.23 19.92
CA ILE A 3 -21.31 1.78 18.56
C ILE A 3 -20.91 0.63 17.65
N GLY A 4 -21.91 0.03 17.01
CA GLY A 4 -21.73 -1.12 16.14
C GLY A 4 -21.29 -0.67 14.76
N MET A 5 -20.99 -1.65 13.92
CA MET A 5 -20.70 -1.42 12.50
C MET A 5 -21.85 -0.66 11.78
N GLY A 6 -23.09 -0.79 12.27
CA GLY A 6 -24.28 -0.10 11.75
C GLY A 6 -24.23 1.43 11.91
N GLU A 7 -23.98 1.94 13.12
CA GLU A 7 -23.85 3.38 13.38
C GLU A 7 -22.74 4.01 12.52
N LEU A 8 -21.59 3.34 12.46
CA LEU A 8 -20.43 3.83 11.68
C LEU A 8 -20.76 3.95 10.19
N LEU A 9 -21.51 3.00 9.64
CA LEU A 9 -21.93 2.99 8.25
C LEU A 9 -22.98 4.08 7.97
N LEU A 10 -23.91 4.33 8.91
CA LEU A 10 -24.87 5.44 8.80
C LEU A 10 -24.17 6.81 8.78
N ILE A 11 -23.20 7.02 9.67
CA ILE A 11 -22.40 8.26 9.70
C ILE A 11 -21.61 8.42 8.40
N LEU A 12 -21.01 7.33 7.91
CA LEU A 12 -20.27 7.33 6.64
C LEU A 12 -21.16 7.75 5.47
N VAL A 13 -22.40 7.28 5.41
CA VAL A 13 -23.37 7.67 4.35
C VAL A 13 -23.71 9.15 4.44
N ILE A 14 -23.96 9.69 5.63
CA ILE A 14 -24.24 11.14 5.81
C ILE A 14 -23.08 11.98 5.31
N VAL A 15 -21.86 11.62 5.72
CA VAL A 15 -20.62 12.27 5.26
C VAL A 15 -20.50 12.12 3.74
N PHE A 16 -20.75 10.95 3.18
CA PHE A 16 -20.67 10.70 1.74
C PHE A 16 -21.66 11.56 0.94
N VAL A 17 -22.85 11.84 1.47
CA VAL A 17 -23.83 12.74 0.83
C VAL A 17 -23.36 14.19 0.88
N LEU A 18 -22.78 14.64 2.00
CA LEU A 18 -22.28 16.01 2.15
C LEU A 18 -21.06 16.30 1.27
N PHE A 19 -20.11 15.37 1.22
CA PHE A 19 -18.88 15.51 0.44
C PHE A 19 -19.04 15.07 -1.02
N GLY A 20 -20.00 14.18 -1.30
CA GLY A 20 -20.24 13.59 -2.61
C GLY A 20 -19.25 12.49 -2.99
N ALA A 21 -19.66 11.64 -3.94
CA ALA A 21 -18.89 10.48 -4.38
C ALA A 21 -17.53 10.81 -5.06
N GLY A 22 -17.35 12.05 -5.53
CA GLY A 22 -16.11 12.48 -6.20
C GLY A 22 -15.02 12.99 -5.25
N LYS A 23 -15.40 13.64 -4.14
CA LYS A 23 -14.42 14.27 -3.24
C LYS A 23 -13.74 13.27 -2.32
N LEU A 24 -14.48 12.27 -1.84
CA LEU A 24 -13.94 11.28 -0.91
C LEU A 24 -12.81 10.44 -1.52
N PRO A 25 -12.93 9.88 -2.76
CA PRO A 25 -11.85 9.15 -3.39
C PRO A 25 -10.65 10.03 -3.77
N GLN A 26 -10.89 11.29 -4.13
CA GLN A 26 -9.83 12.24 -4.45
C GLN A 26 -8.96 12.52 -3.22
N VAL A 27 -9.60 12.86 -2.08
CA VAL A 27 -8.90 13.11 -0.81
C VAL A 27 -8.20 11.85 -0.30
N MET A 28 -8.87 10.69 -0.36
CA MET A 28 -8.23 9.43 0.03
C MET A 28 -7.08 9.01 -0.89
N GLY A 29 -7.14 9.35 -2.17
CA GLY A 29 -6.02 9.17 -3.10
C GLY A 29 -4.79 9.95 -2.68
N ASP A 30 -4.97 11.21 -2.26
CA ASP A 30 -3.86 12.07 -1.86
C ASP A 30 -3.30 11.70 -0.47
N ILE A 31 -4.17 11.36 0.48
CA ILE A 31 -3.76 10.79 1.79
C ILE A 31 -3.03 9.45 1.58
N GLY A 32 -3.56 8.57 0.71
CA GLY A 32 -3.00 7.26 0.43
C GLY A 32 -1.60 7.33 -0.18
N LYS A 33 -1.34 8.29 -1.07
CA LYS A 33 0.00 8.55 -1.60
C LYS A 33 0.96 8.98 -0.49
N GLY A 34 0.53 9.87 0.41
CA GLY A 34 1.30 10.30 1.57
C GLY A 34 1.67 9.14 2.48
N ILE A 35 0.68 8.35 2.92
CA ILE A 35 0.89 7.16 3.77
C ILE A 35 1.80 6.13 3.09
N ARG A 36 1.68 5.96 1.77
CA ARG A 36 2.55 5.03 1.01
C ARG A 36 3.99 5.53 0.92
N GLY A 37 4.20 6.84 0.80
CA GLY A 37 5.52 7.46 0.91
C GLY A 37 6.13 7.26 2.29
N LEU A 38 5.36 7.51 3.36
CA LEU A 38 5.77 7.29 4.74
C LEU A 38 6.14 5.82 4.99
N LYS A 39 5.31 4.87 4.53
CA LYS A 39 5.58 3.43 4.67
C LYS A 39 6.83 3.00 3.91
N LYS A 40 7.12 3.59 2.74
CA LYS A 40 8.33 3.31 1.97
C LYS A 40 9.58 3.85 2.70
N GLY A 41 9.54 5.10 3.16
CA GLY A 41 10.65 5.69 3.92
C GLY A 41 10.96 4.88 5.18
N LEU A 42 9.95 4.53 5.97
CA LEU A 42 10.12 3.66 7.14
C LEU A 42 10.69 2.29 6.78
N LYS A 43 10.26 1.67 5.68
CA LYS A 43 10.82 0.39 5.22
C LYS A 43 12.27 0.52 4.75
N GLU A 44 12.65 1.66 4.20
CA GLU A 44 14.01 1.91 3.75
C GLU A 44 14.95 2.20 4.93
N ASP A 45 14.48 2.92 5.96
CA ASP A 45 15.20 3.10 7.22
C ASP A 45 15.40 1.77 7.96
N GLU A 46 14.35 0.94 8.03
CA GLU A 46 14.42 -0.42 8.57
C GLU A 46 15.35 -1.30 7.72
N ALA A 47 15.30 -1.18 6.38
CA ALA A 47 16.20 -1.91 5.50
C ALA A 47 17.66 -1.46 5.68
N ILE A 48 17.94 -0.17 5.84
CA ILE A 48 19.30 0.35 6.10
C ILE A 48 19.82 -0.16 7.45
N ASN A 49 18.96 -0.31 8.46
CA ASN A 49 19.33 -0.90 9.75
C ASN A 49 19.54 -2.43 9.68
N ASN A 50 18.87 -3.12 8.74
CA ASN A 50 18.92 -4.57 8.58
C ASN A 50 19.78 -5.05 7.39
N ASN A 51 20.35 -4.16 6.57
CA ASN A 51 21.21 -4.48 5.42
C ASN A 51 22.66 -4.70 5.87
N SER A 52 22.84 -5.64 6.80
CA SER A 52 24.02 -6.48 6.86
C SER A 52 23.71 -7.92 6.39
N ALA A 53 22.46 -8.26 6.02
CA ALA A 53 22.14 -9.65 5.70
C ALA A 53 20.96 -9.88 4.71
N ASN A 54 20.95 -9.30 3.51
CA ASN A 54 20.29 -9.98 2.38
C ASN A 54 20.61 -9.35 1.00
N ASN A 55 21.58 -9.93 0.30
CA ASN A 55 21.71 -9.79 -1.16
C ASN A 55 21.57 -11.19 -1.78
N LYS A 56 20.91 -11.28 -2.94
CA LYS A 56 20.27 -12.45 -3.60
C LYS A 56 18.90 -12.74 -3.00
N ILE A 57 17.81 -12.71 -3.75
CA ILE A 57 17.48 -13.49 -4.96
C ILE A 57 16.43 -12.63 -5.71
N ILE A 58 16.54 -12.26 -6.98
CA ILE A 58 15.97 -12.99 -8.15
C ILE A 58 16.26 -12.22 -9.45
N ASP A 59 17.42 -12.44 -10.07
CA ASP A 59 17.64 -12.14 -11.49
C ASP A 59 18.47 -13.28 -12.11
N LYS A 60 17.81 -14.42 -12.33
CA LYS A 60 18.29 -15.48 -13.23
C LYS A 60 17.09 -16.14 -13.90
N LYS A 61 16.53 -15.46 -14.87
CA LYS A 61 15.65 -16.07 -15.87
C LYS A 61 16.00 -15.49 -17.24
N ASN A 62 17.11 -15.94 -17.80
CA ASN A 62 17.23 -16.05 -19.25
C ASN A 62 18.36 -17.01 -19.65
N GLU A 63 17.98 -17.92 -20.53
CA GLU A 63 18.80 -18.61 -21.53
C GLU A 63 19.84 -19.63 -21.04
N VAL A 64 19.43 -20.89 -20.99
CA VAL A 64 20.20 -21.97 -21.64
C VAL A 64 19.23 -22.94 -22.32
N SER A 65 18.93 -22.65 -23.59
CA SER A 65 18.46 -23.63 -24.56
C SER A 65 19.57 -24.66 -24.81
N PRO A 66 19.30 -25.96 -24.98
CA PRO A 66 20.34 -26.95 -25.23
C PRO A 66 20.65 -27.09 -26.73
N PRO A 67 21.90 -26.88 -27.17
CA PRO A 67 22.47 -27.57 -28.33
C PRO A 67 23.54 -28.56 -27.80
N LYS A 68 23.32 -29.88 -27.81
CA LYS A 68 23.57 -30.82 -28.92
C LYS A 68 24.93 -30.62 -29.59
N GLU A 69 25.94 -31.37 -29.16
CA GLU A 69 26.67 -32.44 -29.89
C GLU A 69 27.71 -33.09 -28.97
#